data_AF-A0A972DW85-F1
#
_entry.id   AF-A0A972DW85-F1
#
_cell.length_a   1.000
_cell.length_b   1.000
_cell.length_c   1.000
_cell.angle_alpha   90.00
_cell.angle_beta   90.00
_cell.angle_gamma   90.00
#
_symmetry.space_group_name_H-M   'P 1'
#
loop_
_entity.id
_entity.type
_entity.pdbx_description
1 polymer ?
#
loop_
_entity_poly.entity_id
_entity_poly.type
_entity_poly.pdbx_seq_one_letter_code
_entity_poly.pdbx_strand_id
1 'polypeptide(L)' 'MSKRLLDSDDPDIVGSYAALRRAARRALQIGLQTGTPVYVLDKGRIVDLTRRHPRKARQR' A
#
# COMPACT_ATOMS: atom_id res chain seq x y z
N MET A 1 -11.54 -7.30 3.80
CA MET A 1 -10.31 -7.56 4.57
C MET A 1 -10.72 -8.08 5.92
N SER A 2 -10.23 -9.27 6.29
CA SER A 2 -10.70 -10.06 7.44
C SER A 2 -10.53 -9.31 8.75
N LYS A 3 -11.65 -9.09 9.44
CA LYS A 3 -11.79 -8.49 10.77
C LYS A 3 -10.80 -9.05 11.82
N ARG A 4 -10.36 -10.30 11.62
CA ARG A 4 -9.50 -11.10 12.52
C ARG A 4 -8.08 -10.57 12.78
N LEU A 5 -7.50 -9.73 11.92
CA LEU A 5 -6.16 -9.16 12.17
C LEU A 5 -6.19 -8.01 13.19
N LEU A 6 -7.36 -7.42 13.42
CA LEU A 6 -7.56 -6.34 14.39
C LEU A 6 -8.01 -6.86 15.77
N ASP A 7 -8.47 -8.10 15.83
CA ASP A 7 -8.99 -8.76 17.05
C ASP A 7 -7.99 -9.78 17.64
N SER A 8 -6.74 -9.78 17.18
CA SER A 8 -5.69 -10.68 17.67
C SER A 8 -4.97 -10.02 18.86
N ASP A 9 -4.86 -10.74 19.97
CA ASP A 9 -4.12 -10.30 21.16
C ASP A 9 -2.61 -10.55 21.05
N ASP A 10 -2.18 -11.28 20.01
CA ASP A 10 -0.76 -11.53 19.73
C ASP A 10 -0.03 -10.20 19.44
N PRO A 11 0.97 -9.79 20.26
CA PRO A 11 1.66 -8.51 20.12
C PRO A 11 2.32 -8.30 18.76
N ASP A 12 2.86 -9.37 18.15
CA ASP A 12 3.52 -9.30 16.85
C ASP A 12 2.49 -9.05 15.75
N ILE A 13 1.31 -9.66 15.85
CA ILE A 13 0.20 -9.45 14.90
C ILE A 13 -0.34 -8.01 15.02
N VAL A 14 -0.52 -7.51 16.25
CA VAL A 14 -1.00 -6.14 16.50
C VAL A 14 -0.07 -5.09 15.89
N GLY A 15 1.25 -5.24 16.11
CA GLY A 15 2.25 -4.32 15.57
C GLY A 15 2.43 -4.42 14.05
N SER A 16 2.23 -5.62 13.50
CA SER A 16 2.44 -5.91 12.07
C SER A 16 1.55 -5.07 11.16
N TYR A 17 0.30 -4.80 11.55
CA TYR A 17 -0.61 -4.02 10.72
C TYR A 17 -0.09 -2.60 10.43
N ALA A 18 0.40 -1.92 11.47
CA ALA A 18 0.96 -0.59 11.33
C ALA A 18 2.25 -0.61 10.49
N ALA A 19 3.10 -1.63 10.69
CA ALA A 19 4.31 -1.82 9.91
C ALA A 19 4.01 -2.03 8.41
N LEU A 20 3.09 -2.94 8.07
CA LEU A 20 2.65 -3.21 6.70
C LEU A 20 2.07 -1.97 6.04
N ARG A 21 1.24 -1.21 6.76
CA ARG A 21 0.67 0.04 6.23
C ARG A 21 1.75 1.08 5.92
N ARG A 22 2.78 1.20 6.77
CA ARG A 22 3.93 2.09 6.52
C ARG A 22 4.73 1.64 5.31
N ALA A 23 5.03 0.35 5.22
CA ALA A 23 5.77 -0.22 4.09
C ALA A 23 5.03 0.00 2.76
N ALA A 24 3.72 -0.27 2.72
CA ALA A 24 2.90 -0.08 1.52
C ALA A 24 2.86 1.39 1.06
N ARG A 25 2.71 2.35 2.00
CA ARG A 25 2.77 3.78 1.68
C ARG A 25 4.11 4.19 1.09
N ARG A 26 5.21 3.68 1.67
CA ARG A 26 6.56 4.00 1.20
C ARG A 26 6.84 3.40 -0.18
N ALA A 27 6.41 2.17 -0.42
CA ALA A 27 6.52 1.52 -1.73
C ALA A 27 5.80 2.33 -2.82
N LEU A 28 4.56 2.77 -2.57
CA LEU A 28 3.82 3.62 -3.50
C LEU A 28 4.53 4.96 -3.73
N GLN A 29 5.02 5.61 -2.67
CA GLN A 29 5.75 6.86 -2.78
C GLN A 29 7.01 6.71 -3.65
N ILE A 30 7.82 5.67 -3.41
CA ILE A 30 9.04 5.40 -4.19
C ILE A 30 8.67 5.12 -5.63
N GLY A 31 7.69 4.23 -5.89
CA GLY A 31 7.25 3.90 -7.24
C GLY A 31 6.79 5.14 -8.04
N LEU A 32 6.05 6.05 -7.40
CA LEU A 32 5.68 7.33 -8.00
C LEU A 32 6.86 8.28 -8.23
N GLN A 33 7.92 8.20 -7.44
CA GLN A 33 9.14 9.02 -7.60
C GLN A 33 10.06 8.48 -8.69
N THR A 34 10.17 7.16 -8.81
CA THR A 34 11.10 6.49 -9.73
C THR A 34 10.45 6.07 -11.05
N GLY A 35 9.13 6.21 -11.18
CA GLY A 35 8.39 5.68 -12.32
C GLY A 35 8.29 4.16 -12.32
N THR A 36 8.48 3.53 -11.15
CA THR A 36 8.40 2.08 -10.99
C THR A 36 6.96 1.66 -10.64
N PRO A 37 6.32 0.76 -11.41
CA PRO A 37 4.98 0.26 -11.12
C PRO A 37 4.88 -0.41 -9.74
N VAL A 38 3.72 -0.26 -9.09
CA VAL A 38 3.42 -0.92 -7.81
C VAL A 38 2.13 -1.72 -7.97
N TYR A 39 2.27 -3.04 -8.06
CA TYR A 39 1.15 -3.95 -8.29
C TYR A 39 0.53 -4.44 -6.99
N VAL A 40 -0.80 -4.45 -6.93
CA VAL A 40 -1.58 -5.05 -5.84
C VAL A 40 -2.69 -5.93 -6.39
N LEU A 41 -3.11 -6.91 -5.59
CA LEU A 41 -4.30 -7.69 -5.85
C LEU A 41 -5.53 -6.95 -5.28
N ASP A 42 -6.36 -6.40 -6.16
CA ASP A 42 -7.60 -5.70 -5.81
C ASP A 42 -8.77 -6.41 -6.49
N LYS A 43 -9.70 -6.95 -5.70
CA LYS A 43 -10.89 -7.70 -6.18
C LYS A 43 -10.53 -8.81 -7.18
N GLY A 44 -9.48 -9.59 -6.87
CA GLY A 44 -9.03 -10.69 -7.71
C GLY A 44 -8.29 -10.28 -8.99
N ARG A 45 -7.96 -8.99 -9.14
CA ARG A 45 -7.25 -8.47 -10.31
C ARG A 45 -5.93 -7.83 -9.88
N ILE A 46 -4.90 -8.01 -10.71
CA ILE A 46 -3.63 -7.30 -10.54
C ILE A 46 -3.80 -5.88 -11.06
N VAL A 47 -3.46 -4.90 -10.23
CA VAL A 47 -3.65 -3.49 -10.50
C VAL A 47 -2.37 -2.73 -10.21
N ASP A 48 -1.94 -1.89 -11.15
CA ASP A 48 -0.89 -0.89 -10.92
C ASP A 48 -1.45 0.34 -10.18
N LEU A 49 -1.05 0.51 -8.92
CA LEU A 49 -1.46 1.64 -8.09
C LEU A 49 -0.86 2.97 -8.53
N THR A 50 0.32 2.97 -9.17
CA THR A 50 0.95 4.22 -9.62
C THR A 50 0.15 4.89 -10.73
N ARG A 51 -0.58 4.11 -11.53
CA ARG A 51 -1.50 4.61 -12.56
C ARG A 51 -2.82 5.13 -12.00
N ARG A 52 -3.27 4.60 -10.86
CA ARG A 52 -4.51 5.05 -10.19
C ARG A 52 -4.32 6.35 -9.42
N HIS A 53 -3.10 6.58 -8.91
CA HIS A 53 -2.73 7.82 -8.24
C HIS A 53 -1.60 8.50 -9.01
N PRO A 54 -1.86 8.98 -10.24
CA PRO A 54 -0.85 9.74 -10.96
C PRO A 54 -0.46 10.92 -10.08
N ARG A 55 0.85 11.18 -9.95
CA ARG A 55 1.32 12.40 -9.30
C ARG A 55 0.55 13.55 -9.94
N LYS A 56 -0.20 14.32 -9.16
CA LYS A 56 -0.67 15.64 -9.63
C LYS A 56 0.60 16.35 -10.09
N ALA A 57 0.71 16.56 -11.40
CA ALA A 57 1.78 17.37 -11.95
C ALA A 57 1.75 18.66 -11.15
N ARG A 58 2.88 19.01 -10.52
CA ARG A 58 3.01 20.29 -9.83
C ARG A 58 2.78 21.33 -10.91
N GLN A 59 1.57 21.91 -10.97
CA GLN A 59 1.28 23.04 -11.84
C GLN A 59 2.29 24.11 -11.42
N ARG A 60 3.15 24.47 -12.37
CA ARG A 60 4.17 25.50 -12.22
C ARG A 60 3.51 26.86 -12.13
#